data_AF-A0AA43L923-F1
#
_entry.id   AF-A0AA43L923-F1
#
_cell.length_a   1.000
_cell.length_b   1.000
_cell.length_c   1.000
_cell.angle_alpha   90.00
_cell.angle_beta   90.00
_cell.angle_gamma   90.00
#
_symmetry.space_group_name_H-M   'P 1'
#
loop_
_entity.id
_entity.type
_entity.pdbx_description
1 polymer ?
#
loop_
_entity_poly.entity_id
_entity_poly.type
_entity_poly.pdbx_seq_one_letter_code
_entity_poly.pdbx_strand_id
1 'polypeptide(L)'
;MYLCRFCSAEQDESELEMDAQHKGYWCVYCDGYTYLNNTESVHRFILVMEEKQTQTHRPPTLKHKFRSQLSPLRYPGSKGKVITSLSELIVQKHTERLVSPYTGGGSVELALLAAGMVKELHLNDYDFGVYSLFYLIKTNPRPLIHWIANFTPTHDKFFESRKIIKDKYKDQDLFGAALSLLVVNRLAFSGIYKANPLGGRNGDQNSLLSRWNPLNLIERIKFIHQMSKNITITNDDACEVIEEAYWENRTTLYIDPPYVKAGKDLYLHYYDKRDHIRLNVLLESLYHGMPGADIVLTYDDDPLITELYQYPEIFKLARRYSI
;
A
#
# COMPACT_ATOMS: atom_id res chain seq x y z
N MET A 1 -8.09 39.16 11.19
CA MET A 1 -8.95 38.53 10.18
C MET A 1 -8.23 37.29 9.68
N TYR A 2 -8.87 36.13 9.82
CA TYR A 2 -8.31 34.82 9.55
C TYR A 2 -8.94 34.24 8.29
N LEU A 3 -8.13 33.60 7.44
CA LEU A 3 -8.59 33.05 6.16
C LEU A 3 -8.73 31.53 6.27
N CYS A 4 -9.92 31.00 5.97
CA CYS A 4 -10.14 29.55 5.91
C CYS A 4 -9.37 28.94 4.73
N ARG A 5 -8.63 27.85 4.98
CA ARG A 5 -7.86 27.16 3.93
C ARG A 5 -8.70 26.38 2.90
N PHE A 6 -9.96 26.10 3.20
CA PHE A 6 -10.85 25.30 2.36
C PHE A 6 -11.80 26.16 1.53
N CYS A 7 -12.53 27.07 2.16
CA CYS A 7 -13.51 27.93 1.46
C CYS A 7 -13.01 29.36 1.18
N SER A 8 -11.81 29.72 1.65
CA SER A 8 -11.25 31.08 1.52
C SER A 8 -12.11 32.20 2.14
N ALA A 9 -13.03 31.86 3.05
CA ALA A 9 -13.80 32.85 3.78
C ALA A 9 -12.92 33.56 4.82
N GLU A 10 -13.05 34.88 4.88
CA GLU A 10 -12.46 35.74 5.89
C GLU A 10 -13.33 35.74 7.15
N GLN A 11 -12.72 35.56 8.31
CA GLN A 11 -13.40 35.43 9.61
C GLN A 11 -12.76 36.34 10.65
N ASP A 12 -13.60 36.93 11.50
CA ASP A 12 -13.13 37.68 12.65
C ASP A 12 -12.67 36.73 13.76
N GLU A 13 -11.65 37.11 14.53
CA GLU A 13 -11.13 36.29 15.63
C GLU A 13 -12.21 35.96 16.68
N SER A 14 -13.12 36.91 16.89
CA SER A 14 -14.20 36.78 17.86
C SER A 14 -15.25 35.73 17.51
N GLU A 15 -15.28 35.26 16.26
CA GLU A 15 -16.22 34.26 15.75
C GLU A 15 -15.60 32.85 15.68
N LEU A 16 -14.29 32.72 15.91
CA LEU A 16 -13.58 31.46 15.72
C LEU A 16 -13.82 30.48 16.86
N GLU A 17 -14.18 29.25 16.51
CA GLU A 17 -14.08 28.12 17.42
C GLU A 17 -12.63 27.61 17.43
N MET A 18 -11.85 28.02 18.42
CA MET A 18 -10.43 27.66 18.55
C MET A 18 -10.26 26.24 19.12
N ASP A 19 -9.23 25.55 18.66
CA ASP A 19 -8.84 24.26 19.25
C ASP A 19 -8.25 24.43 20.66
N ALA A 20 -8.30 23.36 21.45
CA ALA A 20 -7.84 23.39 22.83
C ALA A 20 -6.36 23.79 22.97
N GLN A 21 -5.54 23.57 21.93
CA GLN A 21 -4.11 23.90 21.94
C GLN A 21 -3.80 25.27 21.33
N HIS A 22 -4.81 26.01 20.85
CA HIS A 22 -4.67 27.31 20.18
C HIS A 22 -3.68 27.26 18.99
N LYS A 23 -3.69 26.16 18.26
CA LYS A 23 -2.95 25.92 17.02
C LYS A 23 -3.79 26.20 15.79
N GLY A 24 -5.11 26.09 15.90
CA GLY A 24 -6.05 26.25 14.80
C GLY A 24 -7.47 26.51 15.28
N TYR A 25 -8.38 26.54 14.31
CA TYR A 25 -9.79 26.84 14.51
C TYR A 25 -10.65 26.12 13.48
N TRP A 26 -11.94 25.91 13.80
CA TRP A 26 -12.93 25.45 12.83
C TRP A 26 -13.57 26.64 12.13
N CYS A 27 -13.65 26.56 10.80
CA CYS A 27 -14.30 27.58 9.99
C CYS A 27 -15.82 27.58 10.20
N VAL A 28 -16.41 28.72 10.55
CA VAL A 28 -17.85 28.84 10.83
C VAL A 28 -18.75 28.62 9.60
N TYR A 29 -18.17 28.62 8.39
CA TYR A 29 -18.91 28.49 7.14
C TYR A 29 -18.87 27.09 6.54
N CYS A 30 -17.79 26.34 6.77
CA CYS A 30 -17.60 25.03 6.16
C CYS A 30 -17.28 23.93 7.17
N ASP A 31 -17.05 24.25 8.45
CA ASP A 31 -16.59 23.36 9.52
C ASP A 31 -15.19 22.76 9.30
N GLY A 32 -14.40 23.37 8.42
CA GLY A 32 -13.06 22.91 8.06
C GLY A 32 -11.99 23.43 9.01
N TYR A 33 -11.13 22.55 9.51
CA TYR A 33 -10.05 22.95 10.42
C TYR A 33 -8.96 23.74 9.70
N THR A 34 -8.65 24.92 10.23
CA THR A 34 -7.64 25.82 9.68
C THR A 34 -6.59 26.17 10.73
N TYR A 35 -5.34 26.29 10.30
CA TYR A 35 -4.21 26.63 11.17
C TYR A 35 -4.09 28.14 11.35
N LEU A 36 -3.73 28.59 12.56
CA LEU A 36 -3.49 30.01 12.85
C LEU A 36 -2.15 30.51 12.29
N ASN A 37 -1.11 29.65 12.31
CA ASN A 37 0.23 29.94 11.78
C ASN A 37 0.67 28.84 10.80
N ASN A 38 1.04 29.22 9.57
CA ASN A 38 1.54 28.31 8.52
C ASN A 38 2.94 27.69 8.79
N THR A 39 3.45 27.75 10.02
CA THR A 39 4.84 27.39 10.33
C THR A 39 5.01 26.14 11.20
N GLU A 40 3.93 25.58 11.74
CA GLU A 40 3.97 24.29 12.45
C GLU A 40 3.22 23.22 11.65
N SER A 41 3.92 22.12 11.37
CA SER A 41 3.52 20.93 10.59
C SER A 41 2.02 20.84 10.25
N VAL A 42 1.65 21.42 9.11
CA VAL A 42 0.33 21.24 8.50
C VAL A 42 0.20 19.76 8.15
N HIS A 43 -0.87 19.12 8.63
CA HIS A 43 -1.16 17.74 8.26
C HIS A 43 -1.38 17.66 6.75
N ARG A 44 -0.78 16.64 6.13
CA ARG A 44 -0.68 16.55 4.66
C ARG A 44 -1.70 15.58 4.12
N PHE A 45 -2.23 15.93 2.95
CA PHE A 45 -2.96 15.01 2.11
C PHE A 45 -2.38 15.11 0.71
N ILE A 46 -1.76 14.02 0.28
CA ILE A 46 -1.01 13.93 -0.96
C ILE A 46 -1.67 12.89 -1.85
N LEU A 47 -1.95 13.26 -3.10
CA LEU A 47 -2.40 12.36 -4.15
C LEU A 47 -1.28 12.19 -5.17
N VAL A 48 -0.68 11.00 -5.19
CA VAL A 48 0.32 10.62 -6.18
C VAL A 48 -0.37 9.99 -7.39
N MET A 49 -0.34 10.70 -8.51
CA MET A 49 -0.85 10.22 -9.80
C MET A 49 0.26 9.57 -10.60
N GLU A 50 0.09 8.30 -10.94
CA GLU A 50 1.07 7.53 -11.68
C GLU A 50 0.82 7.61 -13.19
N GLU A 51 1.77 8.21 -13.91
CA GLU A 51 1.69 8.38 -15.36
C GLU A 51 2.54 7.32 -16.09
N LYS A 52 2.04 6.80 -17.22
CA LYS A 52 2.82 5.95 -18.13
C LYS A 52 3.87 6.80 -18.83
N GLN A 53 5.15 6.60 -18.50
CA GLN A 53 6.23 7.33 -19.17
C GLN A 53 6.47 6.80 -20.60
N THR A 54 6.46 7.68 -21.61
CA THR A 54 6.81 7.38 -23.01
C THR A 54 8.26 7.73 -23.38
N GLN A 55 9.00 8.45 -22.52
CA GLN A 55 10.38 8.89 -22.79
C GLN A 55 11.36 8.65 -21.63
N THR A 56 12.63 8.42 -21.96
CA THR A 56 13.69 8.00 -21.05
C THR A 56 14.41 9.17 -20.38
N HIS A 57 14.05 9.53 -19.14
CA HIS A 57 14.90 10.36 -18.28
C HIS A 57 15.64 9.54 -17.21
N ARG A 58 16.87 9.97 -16.88
CA ARG A 58 17.75 9.31 -15.91
C ARG A 58 17.12 9.43 -14.51
N PRO A 59 17.03 8.34 -13.72
CA PRO A 59 16.43 8.44 -12.38
C PRO A 59 17.26 9.36 -11.48
N PRO A 60 16.61 10.12 -10.57
CA PRO A 60 17.33 10.95 -9.61
C PRO A 60 18.26 10.10 -8.74
N THR A 61 19.37 10.69 -8.32
CA THR A 61 20.34 10.05 -7.43
C THR A 61 19.69 9.77 -6.07
N LEU A 62 19.73 8.50 -5.66
CA LEU A 62 19.16 8.02 -4.40
C LEU A 62 19.91 8.63 -3.20
N LYS A 63 19.22 9.39 -2.34
CA LYS A 63 19.78 9.81 -1.03
C LYS A 63 19.93 8.65 -0.05
N HIS A 64 19.02 7.67 -0.11
CA HIS A 64 19.01 6.48 0.74
C HIS A 64 19.20 5.19 -0.08
N LYS A 65 20.05 4.28 0.41
CA LYS A 65 20.22 2.94 -0.19
C LYS A 65 19.14 2.01 0.35
N PHE A 66 18.07 1.83 -0.42
CA PHE A 66 17.06 0.81 -0.11
C PHE A 66 17.55 -0.59 -0.47
N ARG A 67 17.26 -1.57 0.38
CA ARG A 67 17.45 -2.97 0.03
C ARG A 67 16.42 -3.35 -1.03
N SER A 68 16.90 -3.74 -2.20
CA SER A 68 16.02 -4.10 -3.30
C SER A 68 15.31 -5.43 -3.02
N GLN A 69 14.02 -5.49 -3.39
CA GLN A 69 13.20 -6.71 -3.44
C GLN A 69 13.10 -7.51 -2.13
N LEU A 70 12.59 -6.87 -1.07
CA LEU A 70 12.32 -7.54 0.20
C LEU A 70 11.07 -8.44 0.16
N SER A 71 10.04 -8.05 -0.57
CA SER A 71 8.80 -8.83 -0.64
C SER A 71 9.03 -10.22 -1.24
N PRO A 72 8.43 -11.28 -0.68
CA PRO A 72 8.37 -12.59 -1.31
C PRO A 72 7.49 -12.58 -2.57
N LEU A 73 6.53 -11.64 -2.64
CA LEU A 73 5.59 -11.50 -3.74
C LEU A 73 6.14 -10.61 -4.86
N ARG A 74 5.66 -10.87 -6.07
CA ARG A 74 5.73 -9.99 -7.22
C ARG A 74 4.37 -9.34 -7.37
N TYR A 75 4.27 -8.06 -7.03
CA TYR A 75 3.08 -7.29 -7.36
C TYR A 75 3.30 -6.52 -8.67
N PRO A 76 2.29 -6.48 -9.57
CA PRO A 76 2.29 -5.56 -10.71
C PRO A 76 2.63 -4.15 -10.23
N GLY A 77 3.53 -3.48 -10.94
CA GLY A 77 3.95 -2.13 -10.57
C GLY A 77 4.94 -2.04 -9.40
N SER A 78 5.53 -3.14 -8.89
CA SER A 78 6.47 -3.12 -7.77
C SER A 78 7.38 -1.89 -7.80
N LYS A 79 7.14 -0.96 -6.87
CA LYS A 79 7.60 0.44 -6.89
C LYS A 79 9.12 0.57 -6.69
N GLY A 80 9.94 -0.45 -6.95
CA GLY A 80 11.38 -0.47 -6.65
C GLY A 80 12.18 0.76 -7.14
N LYS A 81 11.79 1.35 -8.28
CA LYS A 81 12.40 2.59 -8.81
C LYS A 81 11.71 3.88 -8.32
N VAL A 82 10.51 3.74 -7.75
CA VAL A 82 9.62 4.79 -7.25
C VAL A 82 9.70 4.94 -5.72
N ILE A 83 10.17 3.90 -5.01
CA ILE A 83 10.27 3.84 -3.54
C ILE A 83 10.96 5.08 -3.01
N THR A 84 11.98 5.60 -3.69
CA THR A 84 12.71 6.79 -3.25
C THR A 84 11.86 8.04 -3.27
N SER A 85 11.28 8.39 -4.41
CA SER A 85 10.41 9.55 -4.53
C SER A 85 9.22 9.42 -3.60
N LEU A 86 8.65 8.22 -3.53
CA LEU A 86 7.52 7.95 -2.65
C LEU A 86 7.92 7.98 -1.16
N SER A 87 9.13 7.55 -0.80
CA SER A 87 9.62 7.59 0.58
C SER A 87 9.76 9.01 1.11
N GLU A 88 10.18 9.96 0.27
CA GLU A 88 10.25 11.38 0.64
C GLU A 88 8.85 11.99 0.84
N LEU A 89 7.83 11.47 0.14
CA LEU A 89 6.44 11.89 0.34
C LEU A 89 5.82 11.25 1.59
N ILE A 90 6.08 9.95 1.82
CA ILE A 90 5.54 9.19 2.95
C ILE A 90 6.15 9.62 4.28
N VAL A 91 7.49 9.72 4.35
CA VAL A 91 8.21 9.86 5.62
C VAL A 91 8.61 11.30 5.84
N GLN A 92 8.04 11.91 6.89
CA GLN A 92 8.47 13.20 7.43
C GLN A 92 9.33 13.00 8.67
N LYS A 93 9.95 14.09 9.14
CA LYS A 93 10.80 14.07 10.34
C LYS A 93 10.12 13.47 11.58
N HIS A 94 8.80 13.54 11.66
CA HIS A 94 8.02 13.09 12.81
C HIS A 94 7.32 11.74 12.59
N THR A 95 7.35 11.18 11.37
CA THR A 95 6.71 9.90 11.06
C THR A 95 7.41 8.77 11.79
N GLU A 96 6.68 8.04 12.64
CA GLU A 96 7.18 6.86 13.34
C GLU A 96 6.46 5.59 12.89
N ARG A 97 5.18 5.70 12.57
CA ARG A 97 4.33 4.57 12.19
C ARG A 97 3.82 4.75 10.77
N LEU A 98 3.86 3.67 10.01
CA LEU A 98 3.28 3.59 8.68
C LEU A 98 2.16 2.56 8.67
N VAL A 99 0.97 2.99 8.29
CA VAL A 99 -0.20 2.11 8.15
C VAL A 99 -0.55 1.98 6.69
N SER A 100 -0.67 0.74 6.22
CA SER A 100 -0.96 0.40 4.82
C SER A 100 -2.24 -0.43 4.75
N PRO A 101 -3.40 0.21 4.52
CA PRO A 101 -4.70 -0.47 4.44
C PRO A 101 -4.82 -1.48 3.28
N TYR A 102 -3.98 -1.28 2.23
CA TYR A 102 -3.95 -2.06 0.98
C TYR A 102 -2.52 -2.56 0.70
N THR A 103 -1.98 -3.38 1.58
CA THR A 103 -0.56 -3.77 1.56
C THR A 103 -0.13 -4.43 0.24
N GLY A 104 -0.95 -5.32 -0.30
CA GLY A 104 -0.62 -6.17 -1.44
C GLY A 104 0.71 -6.88 -1.27
N GLY A 105 1.71 -6.45 -2.04
CA GLY A 105 3.06 -6.99 -1.97
C GLY A 105 3.93 -6.46 -0.81
N GLY A 106 3.55 -5.39 -0.12
CA GLY A 106 4.32 -4.82 1.00
C GLY A 106 5.73 -4.32 0.64
N SER A 107 5.99 -4.00 -0.63
CA SER A 107 7.35 -3.71 -1.10
C SER A 107 7.89 -2.35 -0.64
N VAL A 108 7.02 -1.33 -0.54
CA VAL A 108 7.40 0.02 -0.11
C VAL A 108 7.58 0.01 1.40
N GLU A 109 6.57 -0.52 2.07
CA GLU A 109 6.40 -0.72 3.50
C GLU A 109 7.62 -1.40 4.13
N LEU A 110 7.96 -2.60 3.64
CA LEU A 110 9.10 -3.36 4.14
C LEU A 110 10.43 -2.63 3.86
N ALA A 111 10.54 -1.90 2.76
CA ALA A 111 11.75 -1.15 2.44
C ALA A 111 11.95 0.04 3.38
N LEU A 112 10.88 0.76 3.73
CA LEU A 112 10.90 1.87 4.69
C LEU A 112 11.26 1.39 6.09
N LEU A 113 10.65 0.30 6.55
CA LEU A 113 10.97 -0.31 7.85
C LEU A 113 12.42 -0.80 7.90
N ALA A 114 12.87 -1.52 6.87
CA ALA A 114 14.23 -2.04 6.80
C ALA A 114 15.31 -0.94 6.71
N ALA A 115 14.96 0.23 6.14
CA ALA A 115 15.81 1.40 6.10
C ALA A 115 15.81 2.20 7.42
N GLY A 116 14.99 1.81 8.41
CA GLY A 116 14.82 2.54 9.67
C GLY A 116 14.15 3.90 9.49
N MET A 117 13.46 4.12 8.36
CA MET A 117 12.75 5.37 8.09
C MET A 117 11.42 5.45 8.85
N VAL A 118 10.87 4.30 9.21
CA VAL A 118 9.73 4.16 10.12
C VAL A 118 10.08 3.13 11.18
N LYS A 119 9.51 3.26 12.38
CA LYS A 119 9.73 2.38 13.53
C LYS A 119 8.74 1.24 13.59
N GLU A 120 7.51 1.49 13.12
CA GLU A 120 6.40 0.55 13.16
C GLU A 120 5.68 0.49 11.83
N LEU A 121 5.19 -0.70 11.51
CA LEU A 121 4.47 -0.99 10.29
C LEU A 121 3.17 -1.70 10.64
N HIS A 122 2.05 -1.21 10.14
CA HIS A 122 0.78 -1.92 10.16
C HIS A 122 0.40 -2.27 8.73
N LEU A 123 0.48 -3.56 8.41
CA LEU A 123 0.07 -4.11 7.13
C LEU A 123 -1.33 -4.68 7.24
N ASN A 124 -2.26 -4.11 6.49
CA ASN A 124 -3.59 -4.67 6.28
C ASN A 124 -3.76 -5.05 4.81
N ASP A 125 -4.45 -6.15 4.55
CA ASP A 125 -4.97 -6.45 3.23
C ASP A 125 -6.23 -7.29 3.37
N TYR A 126 -7.23 -7.05 2.52
CA TYR A 126 -8.48 -7.81 2.54
C TYR A 126 -8.32 -9.21 1.92
N ASP A 127 -7.33 -9.41 1.04
CA ASP A 127 -7.03 -10.74 0.49
C ASP A 127 -6.46 -11.66 1.58
N PHE A 128 -7.25 -12.69 1.94
CA PHE A 128 -6.88 -13.64 2.99
C PHE A 128 -5.55 -14.35 2.73
N GLY A 129 -5.16 -14.57 1.47
CA GLY A 129 -3.86 -15.15 1.16
C GLY A 129 -2.70 -14.19 1.46
N VAL A 130 -2.87 -12.89 1.18
CA VAL A 130 -1.87 -11.86 1.47
C VAL A 130 -1.70 -11.73 2.99
N TYR A 131 -2.81 -11.61 3.70
CA TYR A 131 -2.84 -11.65 5.16
C TYR A 131 -2.13 -12.88 5.70
N SER A 132 -2.55 -14.07 5.27
CA SER A 132 -2.02 -15.35 5.76
C SER A 132 -0.52 -15.47 5.55
N LEU A 133 -0.02 -15.01 4.40
CA LEU A 133 1.40 -15.03 4.10
C LEU A 133 2.20 -14.16 5.07
N PHE A 134 1.84 -12.89 5.22
CA PHE A 134 2.58 -12.00 6.12
C PHE A 134 2.39 -12.37 7.59
N TYR A 135 1.21 -12.86 7.97
CA TYR A 135 0.94 -13.35 9.32
C TYR A 135 1.83 -14.53 9.67
N LEU A 136 1.97 -15.54 8.79
CA LEU A 136 2.87 -16.66 9.00
C LEU A 136 4.34 -16.25 9.03
N ILE A 137 4.75 -15.34 8.14
CA ILE A 137 6.12 -14.79 8.14
C ILE A 137 6.42 -14.11 9.48
N LYS A 138 5.47 -13.33 10.01
CA LYS A 138 5.60 -12.67 11.32
C LYS A 138 5.67 -13.68 12.46
N THR A 139 4.74 -14.63 12.52
CA THR A 139 4.51 -15.46 13.71
C THR A 139 5.36 -16.73 13.75
N ASN A 140 5.40 -17.51 12.68
CA ASN A 140 6.19 -18.74 12.59
C ASN A 140 6.46 -19.12 11.13
N PRO A 141 7.56 -18.64 10.52
CA PRO A 141 7.86 -18.91 9.11
C PRO A 141 8.40 -20.32 8.85
N ARG A 142 8.68 -21.12 9.89
CA ARG A 142 9.40 -22.40 9.74
C ARG A 142 8.71 -23.40 8.80
N PRO A 143 7.38 -23.63 8.90
CA PRO A 143 6.70 -24.54 7.99
C PRO A 143 6.78 -24.07 6.53
N LEU A 144 6.61 -22.76 6.30
CA LEU A 144 6.68 -22.18 4.96
C LEU A 144 8.09 -22.29 4.36
N ILE A 145 9.12 -21.99 5.16
CA ILE A 145 10.53 -22.16 4.75
C ILE A 145 10.82 -23.63 4.42
N HIS A 146 10.37 -24.55 5.27
CA HIS A 146 10.57 -25.99 5.06
C HIS A 146 9.95 -26.45 3.74
N TRP A 147 8.72 -26.02 3.45
CA TRP A 147 8.06 -26.36 2.20
C TRP A 147 8.82 -25.81 0.98
N ILE A 148 9.20 -24.53 1.00
CA ILE A 148 9.93 -23.88 -0.11
C ILE A 148 11.27 -24.57 -0.37
N ALA A 149 11.95 -25.04 0.67
CA ALA A 149 13.24 -25.71 0.55
C ALA A 149 13.15 -27.14 -0.05
N ASN A 150 12.02 -27.83 0.18
CA ASN A 150 11.89 -29.26 -0.12
C ASN A 150 10.92 -29.57 -1.26
N PHE A 151 10.17 -28.58 -1.76
CA PHE A 151 9.20 -28.78 -2.82
C PHE A 151 9.47 -27.90 -4.03
N THR A 152 9.51 -28.53 -5.20
CA THR A 152 9.59 -27.86 -6.50
C THR A 152 8.20 -27.80 -7.13
N PRO A 153 7.60 -26.60 -7.30
CA PRO A 153 6.28 -26.46 -7.91
C PRO A 153 6.16 -27.02 -9.32
N THR A 154 4.96 -27.50 -9.65
CA THR A 154 4.57 -28.02 -10.97
C THR A 154 3.39 -27.22 -11.53
N HIS A 155 3.06 -27.41 -12.81
CA HIS A 155 1.83 -26.87 -13.40
C HIS A 155 0.58 -27.35 -12.65
N ASP A 156 0.54 -28.61 -12.23
CA ASP A 156 -0.58 -29.15 -11.44
C ASP A 156 -0.75 -28.38 -10.13
N LYS A 157 0.36 -28.20 -9.39
CA LYS A 157 0.31 -27.43 -8.14
C LYS A 157 -0.10 -25.98 -8.39
N PHE A 158 0.33 -25.38 -9.49
CA PHE A 158 -0.10 -24.04 -9.90
C PHE A 158 -1.61 -23.97 -10.12
N PHE A 159 -2.20 -24.89 -10.89
CA PHE A 159 -3.63 -24.87 -11.18
C PHE A 159 -4.49 -25.22 -9.97
N GLU A 160 -4.03 -26.14 -9.12
CA GLU A 160 -4.63 -26.45 -7.81
C GLU A 160 -4.66 -25.20 -6.92
N SER A 161 -3.50 -24.56 -6.72
CA SER A 161 -3.36 -23.34 -5.91
C SER A 161 -4.19 -22.19 -6.50
N ARG A 162 -4.26 -22.09 -7.83
CA ARG A 162 -5.07 -21.07 -8.51
C ARG A 162 -6.56 -21.29 -8.32
N LYS A 163 -7.02 -22.54 -8.27
CA LYS A 163 -8.41 -22.86 -7.95
C LYS A 163 -8.74 -22.39 -6.53
N ILE A 164 -7.86 -22.67 -5.57
CA ILE A 164 -7.99 -22.20 -4.19
C ILE A 164 -8.16 -20.67 -4.12
N ILE A 165 -7.31 -19.91 -4.83
CA ILE A 165 -7.43 -18.44 -4.88
C ILE A 165 -8.76 -17.99 -5.49
N LYS A 166 -9.19 -18.62 -6.60
CA LYS A 166 -10.46 -18.27 -7.27
C LYS A 166 -11.67 -18.54 -6.39
N ASP A 167 -11.61 -19.59 -5.58
CA ASP A 167 -12.63 -19.94 -4.59
C ASP A 167 -12.45 -19.13 -3.29
N LYS A 168 -11.70 -18.02 -3.33
CA LYS A 168 -11.45 -17.09 -2.21
C LYS A 168 -10.93 -17.81 -0.95
N TYR A 169 -10.06 -18.79 -1.16
CA TYR A 169 -9.45 -19.59 -0.09
C TYR A 169 -10.46 -20.32 0.80
N LYS A 170 -11.64 -20.64 0.25
CA LYS A 170 -12.66 -21.40 0.98
C LYS A 170 -12.07 -22.70 1.55
N ASP A 171 -12.38 -22.96 2.80
CA ASP A 171 -11.96 -24.15 3.56
C ASP A 171 -10.43 -24.30 3.69
N GLN A 172 -9.65 -23.22 3.51
CA GLN A 172 -8.21 -23.23 3.74
C GLN A 172 -7.84 -22.65 5.11
N ASP A 173 -6.79 -23.20 5.70
CA ASP A 173 -6.10 -22.58 6.82
C ASP A 173 -5.08 -21.52 6.33
N LEU A 174 -4.44 -20.84 7.28
CA LEU A 174 -3.42 -19.83 7.00
C LEU A 174 -2.29 -20.38 6.12
N PHE A 175 -1.88 -21.64 6.34
CA PHE A 175 -0.77 -22.23 5.61
C PHE A 175 -1.15 -22.51 4.15
N GLY A 176 -2.30 -23.14 3.91
CA GLY A 176 -2.83 -23.43 2.58
C GLY A 176 -3.07 -22.17 1.76
N ALA A 177 -3.62 -21.11 2.39
CA ALA A 177 -3.86 -19.83 1.75
C ALA A 177 -2.54 -19.12 1.36
N ALA A 178 -1.61 -18.98 2.30
CA ALA A 178 -0.31 -18.37 2.06
C ALA A 178 0.50 -19.11 0.98
N LEU A 179 0.49 -20.44 1.04
CA LEU A 179 1.19 -21.28 0.08
C LEU A 179 0.60 -21.13 -1.32
N SER A 180 -0.73 -21.19 -1.44
CA SER A 180 -1.41 -21.07 -2.72
C SER A 180 -1.14 -19.73 -3.38
N LEU A 181 -1.22 -18.64 -2.60
CA LEU A 181 -0.86 -17.30 -3.07
C LEU A 181 0.59 -17.26 -3.56
N LEU A 182 1.55 -17.72 -2.75
CA LEU A 182 2.97 -17.65 -3.09
C LEU A 182 3.29 -18.45 -4.36
N VAL A 183 2.76 -19.67 -4.48
CA VAL A 183 2.96 -20.51 -5.67
C VAL A 183 2.44 -19.80 -6.91
N VAL A 184 1.17 -19.37 -6.90
CA VAL A 184 0.57 -18.72 -8.07
C VAL A 184 1.30 -17.42 -8.40
N ASN A 185 1.63 -16.61 -7.40
CA ASN A 185 2.31 -15.34 -7.61
C ASN A 185 3.72 -15.50 -8.21
N ARG A 186 4.46 -16.55 -7.83
CA ARG A 186 5.80 -16.77 -8.38
C ARG A 186 5.78 -17.42 -9.75
N LEU A 187 4.75 -18.23 -10.05
CA LEU A 187 4.67 -19.00 -11.28
C LEU A 187 3.80 -18.33 -12.37
N ALA A 188 2.97 -17.35 -12.04
CA ALA A 188 2.15 -16.63 -13.01
C ALA A 188 2.92 -15.52 -13.72
N PHE A 189 2.53 -15.24 -14.97
CA PHE A 189 2.96 -14.01 -15.65
C PHE A 189 2.57 -12.78 -14.82
N SER A 190 3.55 -11.90 -14.61
CA SER A 190 3.48 -10.72 -13.71
C SER A 190 2.99 -10.97 -12.27
N GLY A 191 2.94 -12.23 -11.82
CA GLY A 191 2.41 -12.61 -10.50
C GLY A 191 0.91 -12.42 -10.33
N ILE A 192 0.18 -12.23 -11.43
CA ILE A 192 -1.27 -12.03 -11.44
C ILE A 192 -1.95 -13.39 -11.45
N TYR A 193 -2.82 -13.68 -10.48
CA TYR A 193 -3.49 -14.98 -10.38
C TYR A 193 -4.41 -15.29 -11.58
N LYS A 194 -4.86 -14.26 -12.33
CA LYS A 194 -5.62 -14.42 -13.58
C LYS A 194 -4.75 -14.76 -14.79
N ALA A 195 -3.44 -14.55 -14.72
CA ALA A 195 -2.55 -14.81 -15.85
C ALA A 195 -2.26 -16.31 -16.03
N ASN A 196 -1.66 -16.65 -17.18
CA ASN A 196 -1.15 -18.00 -17.43
C ASN A 196 0.15 -18.22 -16.63
N PRO A 197 0.50 -19.49 -16.35
CA PRO A 197 1.82 -19.81 -15.81
C PRO A 197 2.92 -19.40 -16.80
N LEU A 198 4.11 -19.10 -16.28
CA LEU A 198 5.29 -18.80 -17.08
C LEU A 198 5.63 -20.01 -17.96
N GLY A 199 6.01 -19.76 -19.22
CA GLY A 199 6.15 -20.80 -20.23
C GLY A 199 4.83 -21.30 -20.84
N GLY A 200 3.68 -20.82 -20.38
CA GLY A 200 2.37 -21.25 -20.86
C GLY A 200 1.84 -22.51 -20.15
N ARG A 201 0.58 -22.87 -20.45
CA ARG A 201 -0.16 -23.91 -19.71
C ARG A 201 0.46 -25.30 -19.79
N ASN A 202 1.15 -25.58 -20.90
CA ASN A 202 1.84 -26.84 -21.19
C ASN A 202 3.34 -26.58 -21.47
N GLY A 203 3.89 -25.50 -20.90
CA GLY A 203 5.30 -25.12 -21.06
C GLY A 203 6.26 -26.07 -20.34
N ASP A 204 7.56 -25.91 -20.60
CA ASP A 204 8.58 -26.66 -19.90
C ASP A 204 8.76 -26.18 -18.45
N GLN A 205 9.37 -27.04 -17.63
CA GLN A 205 9.58 -26.78 -16.21
C GLN A 205 10.55 -25.62 -15.95
N ASN A 206 11.56 -25.39 -16.80
CA ASN A 206 12.51 -24.30 -16.60
C ASN A 206 11.82 -22.94 -16.81
N SER A 207 10.98 -22.82 -17.83
CA SER A 207 10.18 -21.62 -18.07
C SER A 207 9.22 -21.33 -16.92
N LEU A 208 8.52 -22.35 -16.41
CA LEU A 208 7.62 -22.24 -15.25
C LEU A 208 8.36 -21.73 -14.00
N LEU A 209 9.54 -22.31 -13.72
CA LEU A 209 10.31 -22.04 -12.51
C LEU A 209 11.30 -20.89 -12.67
N SER A 210 11.33 -20.19 -13.81
CA SER A 210 12.22 -19.05 -14.08
C SER A 210 12.18 -17.95 -12.99
N ARG A 211 11.09 -17.90 -12.21
CA ARG A 211 10.91 -16.97 -11.08
C ARG A 211 10.76 -17.69 -9.73
N TRP A 212 10.87 -19.00 -9.66
CA TRP A 212 10.92 -19.75 -8.41
C TRP A 212 12.37 -19.93 -7.96
N ASN A 213 12.83 -19.06 -7.05
CA ASN A 213 14.16 -19.17 -6.45
C ASN A 213 14.02 -19.41 -4.94
N PRO A 214 14.06 -20.68 -4.49
CA PRO A 214 13.88 -21.05 -3.09
C PRO A 214 14.80 -20.32 -2.12
N LEU A 215 16.10 -20.24 -2.44
CA LEU A 215 17.10 -19.62 -1.58
C LEU A 215 16.76 -18.15 -1.32
N ASN A 216 16.53 -17.38 -2.39
CA ASN A 216 16.16 -15.97 -2.28
C ASN A 216 14.82 -15.75 -1.56
N LEU A 217 13.82 -16.62 -1.79
CA LEU A 217 12.53 -16.54 -1.10
C LEU A 217 12.68 -16.78 0.40
N ILE A 218 13.45 -17.81 0.77
CA ILE A 218 13.73 -18.14 2.17
C ILE A 218 14.48 -17.00 2.87
N GLU A 219 15.48 -16.41 2.21
CA GLU A 219 16.21 -15.27 2.76
C GLU A 219 15.33 -14.06 3.01
N ARG A 220 14.43 -13.74 2.06
CA ARG A 220 13.44 -12.66 2.22
C ARG A 220 12.50 -12.92 3.39
N ILE A 221 11.95 -14.13 3.48
CA ILE A 221 11.06 -14.53 4.58
C ILE A 221 11.78 -14.41 5.93
N LYS A 222 13.00 -14.94 6.04
CA LYS A 222 13.81 -14.84 7.26
C LYS A 222 14.09 -13.38 7.64
N PHE A 223 14.40 -12.54 6.66
CA PHE A 223 14.68 -11.13 6.92
C PHE A 223 13.44 -10.36 7.39
N ILE A 224 12.28 -10.58 6.78
CA ILE A 224 11.03 -9.98 7.26
C ILE A 224 10.72 -10.44 8.68
N HIS A 225 10.91 -11.74 8.97
CA HIS A 225 10.70 -12.29 10.32
C HIS A 225 11.62 -11.66 11.38
N GLN A 226 12.85 -11.27 11.03
CA GLN A 226 13.74 -10.55 11.94
C GLN A 226 13.18 -9.19 12.39
N MET A 227 12.35 -8.55 11.57
CA MET A 227 11.67 -7.28 11.86
C MET A 227 10.27 -7.47 12.45
N SER A 228 9.83 -8.71 12.69
CA SER A 228 8.45 -9.07 13.05
C SER A 228 7.89 -8.34 14.26
N LYS A 229 8.73 -7.97 15.24
CA LYS A 229 8.32 -7.20 16.43
C LYS A 229 7.82 -5.79 16.10
N ASN A 230 8.23 -5.24 14.96
CA ASN A 230 7.87 -3.91 14.48
C ASN A 230 6.75 -3.94 13.44
N ILE A 231 6.11 -5.10 13.23
CA ILE A 231 5.09 -5.30 12.20
C ILE A 231 3.80 -5.79 12.85
N THR A 232 2.68 -5.12 12.59
CA THR A 232 1.31 -5.56 12.88
C THR A 232 0.66 -6.02 11.58
N ILE A 233 -0.09 -7.12 11.60
CA ILE A 233 -0.75 -7.70 10.42
C ILE A 233 -2.24 -7.87 10.72
N THR A 234 -3.11 -7.34 9.85
CA THR A 234 -4.58 -7.44 9.97
C THR A 234 -5.23 -7.82 8.63
N ASN A 235 -6.50 -8.25 8.68
CA ASN A 235 -7.32 -8.64 7.53
C ASN A 235 -8.72 -8.02 7.60
N ASP A 236 -8.74 -6.70 7.79
CA ASP A 236 -9.95 -5.93 8.05
C ASP A 236 -10.34 -5.06 6.84
N ASP A 237 -11.54 -4.48 6.87
CA ASP A 237 -11.97 -3.51 5.86
C ASP A 237 -11.02 -2.30 5.88
N ALA A 238 -10.54 -1.91 4.70
CA ALA A 238 -9.52 -0.87 4.63
C ALA A 238 -10.02 0.49 5.13
N CYS A 239 -11.32 0.81 5.01
CA CYS A 239 -11.86 2.05 5.54
C CYS A 239 -11.89 2.04 7.07
N GLU A 240 -12.21 0.91 7.70
CA GLU A 240 -12.16 0.76 9.17
C GLU A 240 -10.73 0.98 9.69
N VAL A 241 -9.73 0.37 9.04
CA VAL A 241 -8.31 0.58 9.40
C VAL A 241 -7.88 2.04 9.24
N ILE A 242 -8.35 2.72 8.19
CA ILE A 242 -8.09 4.15 7.96
C ILE A 242 -8.70 5.00 9.07
N GLU A 243 -9.96 4.77 9.41
CA GLU A 243 -10.69 5.51 10.43
C GLU A 243 -10.02 5.41 11.80
N GLU A 244 -9.57 4.22 12.19
CA GLU A 244 -8.87 4.00 13.45
C GLU A 244 -7.46 4.61 13.43
N ALA A 245 -6.68 4.32 12.40
CA ALA A 245 -5.28 4.74 12.32
C ALA A 245 -5.11 6.25 12.09
N TYR A 246 -6.13 6.94 11.58
CA TYR A 246 -6.07 8.39 11.37
C TYR A 246 -5.82 9.17 12.67
N TRP A 247 -6.29 8.65 13.80
CA TRP A 247 -6.13 9.31 15.11
C TRP A 247 -4.86 8.92 15.85
N GLU A 248 -4.02 8.05 15.26
CA GLU A 248 -2.77 7.63 15.86
C GLU A 248 -1.68 8.71 15.69
N ASN A 249 -0.95 8.99 16.77
CA ASN A 249 0.13 9.97 16.75
C ASN A 249 1.30 9.51 15.87
N ARG A 250 1.92 10.46 15.14
CA ARG A 250 3.13 10.22 14.34
C ARG A 250 2.93 9.15 13.25
N THR A 251 1.69 9.02 12.78
CA THR A 251 1.29 8.06 11.75
C THR A 251 1.22 8.73 10.38
N THR A 252 1.69 8.00 9.37
CA THR A 252 1.34 8.25 7.96
C THR A 252 0.48 7.08 7.46
N LEU A 253 -0.66 7.40 6.85
CA LEU A 253 -1.48 6.46 6.09
C LEU A 253 -0.95 6.38 4.65
N TYR A 254 -0.47 5.20 4.25
CA TYR A 254 -0.07 4.92 2.88
C TYR A 254 -1.12 4.08 2.17
N ILE A 255 -1.86 4.71 1.27
CA ILE A 255 -3.10 4.18 0.69
C ILE A 255 -2.87 3.92 -0.80
N ASP A 256 -2.85 2.64 -1.21
CA ASP A 256 -2.69 2.19 -2.60
C ASP A 256 -3.85 1.26 -2.99
N PRO A 257 -5.08 1.79 -3.13
CA PRO A 257 -6.27 0.99 -3.37
C PRO A 257 -6.27 0.37 -4.78
N PRO A 258 -7.14 -0.62 -5.05
CA PRO A 258 -7.31 -1.16 -6.39
C PRO A 258 -7.56 -0.06 -7.43
N TYR A 259 -6.80 -0.03 -8.54
CA TYR A 259 -6.95 1.01 -9.57
C TYR A 259 -8.27 0.91 -10.35
N VAL A 260 -8.81 2.06 -10.76
CA VAL A 260 -10.13 2.17 -11.45
C VAL A 260 -10.24 1.25 -12.66
N LYS A 261 -9.27 1.31 -13.58
CA LYS A 261 -9.28 0.53 -14.83
C LYS A 261 -8.67 -0.85 -14.67
N ALA A 262 -7.48 -0.92 -14.09
CA ALA A 262 -6.70 -2.16 -14.03
C ALA A 262 -7.13 -3.09 -12.87
N GLY A 263 -7.86 -2.58 -11.87
CA GLY A 263 -8.10 -3.30 -10.63
C GLY A 263 -8.79 -4.65 -10.82
N LYS A 264 -9.78 -4.72 -11.71
CA LYS A 264 -10.51 -5.97 -12.02
C LYS A 264 -9.61 -7.07 -12.55
N ASP A 265 -8.55 -6.74 -13.27
CA ASP A 265 -7.67 -7.74 -13.87
C ASP A 265 -6.52 -8.15 -12.95
N LEU A 266 -6.12 -7.24 -12.05
CA LEU A 266 -4.95 -7.41 -11.19
C LEU A 266 -5.28 -8.04 -9.84
N TYR A 267 -6.42 -7.69 -9.24
CA TYR A 267 -6.72 -8.01 -7.84
C TYR A 267 -7.87 -9.02 -7.69
N LEU A 268 -7.84 -9.80 -6.60
CA LEU A 268 -8.95 -10.69 -6.25
C LEU A 268 -10.15 -9.88 -5.77
N HIS A 269 -9.89 -8.87 -4.95
CA HIS A 269 -10.84 -7.87 -4.49
C HIS A 269 -10.55 -6.56 -5.22
N TYR A 270 -11.53 -6.05 -5.96
CA TYR A 270 -11.40 -4.81 -6.72
C TYR A 270 -12.53 -3.86 -6.37
N TYR A 271 -12.29 -2.58 -6.57
CA TYR A 271 -13.25 -1.53 -6.31
C TYR A 271 -14.11 -1.27 -7.54
N ASP A 272 -15.40 -1.02 -7.32
CA ASP A 272 -16.25 -0.34 -8.27
C ASP A 272 -16.27 1.18 -8.02
N LYS A 273 -17.01 1.93 -8.83
CA LYS A 273 -17.09 3.40 -8.69
C LYS A 273 -17.60 3.83 -7.30
N ARG A 274 -18.51 3.08 -6.69
CA ARG A 274 -19.06 3.40 -5.36
C ARG A 274 -18.02 3.18 -4.28
N ASP A 275 -17.21 2.13 -4.39
CA ASP A 275 -16.11 1.89 -3.45
C ASP A 275 -15.07 3.02 -3.51
N HIS A 276 -14.74 3.50 -4.71
CA HIS A 276 -13.87 4.66 -4.90
C HIS A 276 -14.45 5.94 -4.27
N ILE A 277 -15.75 6.18 -4.44
CA ILE A 277 -16.44 7.33 -3.83
C ILE A 277 -16.44 7.18 -2.30
N ARG A 278 -16.71 5.99 -1.76
CA ARG A 278 -16.69 5.73 -0.31
C ARG A 278 -15.34 6.06 0.29
N LEU A 279 -14.25 5.60 -0.33
CA LEU A 279 -12.89 5.91 0.12
C LEU A 279 -12.59 7.40 0.03
N ASN A 280 -12.96 8.06 -1.06
CA ASN A 280 -12.77 9.50 -1.23
C ASN A 280 -13.49 10.31 -0.14
N VAL A 281 -14.79 10.04 0.07
CA VAL A 281 -15.60 10.72 1.09
C VAL A 281 -14.98 10.56 2.46
N LEU A 282 -14.51 9.36 2.81
CA LEU A 282 -13.82 9.12 4.07
C LEU A 282 -12.56 10.00 4.20
N LEU A 283 -11.66 9.95 3.22
CA LEU A 283 -10.39 10.66 3.29
C LEU A 283 -10.56 12.19 3.29
N GLU A 284 -11.47 12.72 2.47
CA GLU A 284 -11.77 14.15 2.46
C GLU A 284 -12.41 14.60 3.77
N SER A 285 -13.33 13.81 4.34
CA SER A 285 -13.97 14.14 5.63
C SER A 285 -12.96 14.16 6.78
N LEU A 286 -12.07 13.17 6.83
CA LEU A 286 -11.00 13.12 7.83
C LEU A 286 -10.06 14.33 7.68
N TYR A 287 -9.60 14.62 6.46
CA TYR A 287 -8.70 15.74 6.20
C TYR A 287 -9.33 17.11 6.46
N HIS A 288 -10.61 17.25 6.14
CA HIS A 288 -11.35 18.48 6.34
C HIS A 288 -11.61 18.75 7.83
N GLY A 289 -11.79 17.69 8.62
CA GLY A 289 -11.99 17.74 10.07
C GLY A 289 -10.71 18.03 10.86
N MET A 290 -10.65 17.47 12.08
CA MET A 290 -9.52 17.67 12.98
C MET A 290 -8.24 17.01 12.42
N PRO A 291 -7.08 17.70 12.42
CA PRO A 291 -5.82 17.13 11.97
C PRO A 291 -5.42 15.86 12.72
N GLY A 292 -5.25 14.77 11.98
CA GLY A 292 -4.71 13.50 12.45
C GLY A 292 -3.45 13.09 11.70
N ALA A 293 -3.44 11.85 11.22
CA ALA A 293 -2.35 11.27 10.44
C ALA A 293 -2.17 11.96 9.07
N ASP A 294 -0.93 11.98 8.58
CA ASP A 294 -0.63 12.35 7.21
C ASP A 294 -1.22 11.31 6.25
N ILE A 295 -1.80 11.74 5.12
CA ILE A 295 -2.40 10.87 4.11
C ILE A 295 -1.57 10.92 2.83
N VAL A 296 -1.10 9.76 2.37
CA VAL A 296 -0.47 9.59 1.06
C VAL A 296 -1.24 8.55 0.26
N LEU A 297 -2.00 9.02 -0.71
CA LEU A 297 -2.83 8.23 -1.60
C LEU A 297 -2.15 8.05 -2.96
N THR A 298 -2.21 6.86 -3.55
CA THR A 298 -1.66 6.61 -4.89
C THR A 298 -2.70 6.02 -5.84
N TYR A 299 -2.75 6.53 -7.07
CA TYR A 299 -3.63 6.06 -8.14
C TYR A 299 -2.94 6.10 -9.50
N ASP A 300 -3.40 5.26 -10.43
CA ASP A 300 -3.17 5.50 -11.87
C ASP A 300 -3.83 6.83 -12.29
N ASP A 301 -3.25 7.52 -13.27
CA ASP A 301 -3.88 8.69 -13.88
C ASP A 301 -5.24 8.35 -14.51
N ASP A 302 -6.32 8.75 -13.84
CA ASP A 302 -7.70 8.50 -14.24
C ASP A 302 -8.58 9.73 -13.97
N PRO A 303 -9.39 10.19 -14.96
CA PRO A 303 -10.26 11.34 -14.78
C PRO A 303 -11.22 11.23 -13.60
N LEU A 304 -11.69 10.02 -13.27
CA LEU A 304 -12.56 9.81 -12.11
C LEU A 304 -11.85 10.25 -10.82
N ILE A 305 -10.56 9.92 -10.67
CA ILE A 305 -9.80 10.25 -9.46
C ILE A 305 -9.54 11.75 -9.38
N THR A 306 -9.20 12.39 -10.50
CA THR A 306 -9.04 13.85 -10.57
C THR A 306 -10.33 14.60 -10.26
N GLU A 307 -11.48 14.05 -10.62
CA GLU A 307 -12.80 14.63 -10.29
C GLU A 307 -13.16 14.44 -8.82
N LEU A 308 -12.85 13.27 -8.25
CA LEU A 308 -13.22 12.94 -6.87
C LEU A 308 -12.44 13.72 -5.81
N TYR A 309 -11.11 13.84 -5.97
CA TYR A 309 -10.24 14.39 -4.92
C TYR A 309 -9.95 15.88 -5.17
N GLN A 310 -10.45 16.73 -4.27
CA GLN A 310 -10.37 18.19 -4.35
C GLN A 310 -9.33 18.79 -3.40
N TYR A 311 -9.13 18.17 -2.22
CA TYR A 311 -8.20 18.70 -1.20
C TYR A 311 -6.71 18.33 -1.31
N PRO A 312 -6.31 17.15 -1.82
CA PRO A 312 -4.91 16.76 -1.73
C PRO A 312 -4.00 17.57 -2.66
N GLU A 313 -2.75 17.75 -2.23
CA GLU A 313 -1.68 18.19 -3.12
C GLU A 313 -1.35 17.09 -4.13
N ILE A 314 -1.42 17.41 -5.42
CA ILE A 314 -1.24 16.44 -6.49
C ILE A 314 0.23 16.36 -6.91
N PHE A 315 0.81 15.16 -6.81
CA PHE A 315 2.15 14.85 -7.29
C PHE A 315 2.08 13.87 -8.46
N LYS A 316 2.65 14.24 -9.60
CA LYS A 316 2.73 13.35 -10.76
C LYS A 316 4.03 12.55 -10.73
N LEU A 317 3.90 11.24 -10.82
CA LEU A 317 5.02 10.32 -10.76
C LEU A 317 5.06 9.43 -12.00
N ALA A 318 6.14 9.53 -12.77
CA ALA A 318 6.31 8.73 -13.97
C ALA A 318 6.69 7.28 -13.63
N ARG A 319 5.85 6.32 -14.02
CA ARG A 319 6.12 4.88 -13.86
C ARG A 319 6.64 4.28 -15.17
N ARG A 320 7.71 3.48 -15.06
CA ARG A 320 8.13 2.55 -16.10
C ARG A 320 7.53 1.18 -15.80
N TYR A 321 6.51 0.80 -16.56
CA TYR A 321 6.03 -0.58 -16.54
C TYR A 321 7.11 -1.48 -17.15
N SER A 322 7.63 -2.40 -16.35
CA SER A 322 8.46 -3.49 -16.87
C SER A 322 7.50 -4.63 -17.18
N ILE A 323 7.27 -4.89 -18.47
CA ILE A 323 6.49 -6.05 -18.94
C ILE A 323 7.23 -7.34 -18.59
#